data_AF-A0A2V9IQ34-F1
#
_entry.id   AF-A0A2V9IQ34-F1
#
_cell.length_a   1.000
_cell.length_b   1.000
_cell.length_c   1.000
_cell.angle_alpha   90.00
_cell.angle_beta   90.00
_cell.angle_gamma   90.00
#
_symmetry.space_group_name_H-M   'P 1'
#
loop_
_entity.id
_entity.type
_entity.pdbx_description
1 polymer ?
#
loop_
_entity_poly.entity_id
_entity_poly.type
_entity_poly.pdbx_seq_one_letter_code
_entity_poly.pdbx_strand_id
1 'polypeptide(L)'
;MRAMPFDREAIKQRAAELAAKRVFIGTSSWKYEGWFGQLYTPARYEYRGKVPKTRFQRDSLSEYAEVFKTVRVDAAYYDFPRREYLQGLADQVPDDFRFGFKVTDALTIKRFPNLDRFGPKAGQANQDFLNADLFATAFLEPCEDIRQKVGVLMFEFSRFWPTAGASAIQSC
;
A
#
# COMPACT_ATOMS: atom_id res chain seq x y z
N MET A 1 20.66 25.62 -7.74
CA MET A 1 19.43 25.64 -6.93
C MET A 1 19.72 24.93 -5.62
N ARG A 2 19.75 25.63 -4.48
CA ARG A 2 20.00 25.00 -3.17
C ARG A 2 18.69 24.32 -2.76
N ALA A 3 18.69 22.99 -2.64
CA ALA A 3 17.52 22.26 -2.17
C ALA A 3 17.16 22.78 -0.76
N MET A 4 15.91 23.19 -0.55
CA MET A 4 15.45 23.54 0.78
C MET A 4 15.47 22.27 1.65
N PRO A 5 16.02 22.33 2.86
CA PRO A 5 16.03 21.18 3.76
C PRO A 5 14.59 20.81 4.14
N PHE A 6 14.35 19.51 4.36
CA PHE A 6 13.06 18.99 4.78
C PHE A 6 12.75 19.47 6.21
N ASP A 7 11.76 20.35 6.36
CA ASP A 7 11.28 20.82 7.66
C ASP A 7 10.20 19.87 8.19
N ARG A 8 10.64 18.91 9.02
CA ARG A 8 9.80 17.84 9.56
C ARG A 8 8.65 18.37 10.42
N GLU A 9 8.90 19.36 11.28
CA GLU A 9 7.90 19.86 12.20
C GLU A 9 6.87 20.75 11.49
N ALA A 10 7.30 21.58 10.53
CA ALA A 10 6.36 22.35 9.71
C ALA A 10 5.44 21.43 8.89
N ILE A 11 5.99 20.35 8.30
CA ILE A 11 5.21 19.37 7.54
C ILE A 11 4.22 18.64 8.45
N LYS A 12 4.66 18.20 9.63
CA LYS A 12 3.80 17.55 10.63
C LYS A 12 2.63 18.44 11.04
N GLN A 13 2.89 19.70 11.36
CA GLN A 13 1.86 20.65 11.73
C GLN A 13 0.86 20.83 10.58
N ARG A 14 1.36 21.00 9.35
CA ARG A 14 0.49 21.21 8.19
C ARG A 14 -0.34 19.98 7.83
N ALA A 15 0.24 18.79 7.93
CA ALA A 15 -0.49 17.54 7.71
C ALA A 15 -1.62 17.35 8.73
N ALA A 16 -1.38 17.69 10.00
CA ALA A 16 -2.40 17.65 11.05
C ALA A 16 -3.52 18.68 10.81
N GLU A 17 -3.20 19.92 10.45
CA GLU A 17 -4.19 20.96 10.10
C GLU A 17 -5.10 20.55 8.94
N LEU A 18 -4.53 19.92 7.92
CA LEU A 18 -5.29 19.41 6.77
C LEU A 18 -6.16 18.22 7.16
N ALA A 19 -5.63 17.28 7.96
CA ALA A 19 -6.39 16.13 8.44
C ALA A 19 -7.60 16.56 9.31
N ALA A 20 -7.44 17.61 10.13
CA ALA A 20 -8.55 18.21 10.88
C ALA A 20 -9.67 18.74 9.98
N LYS A 21 -9.35 19.09 8.72
CA LYS A 21 -10.29 19.50 7.66
C LYS A 21 -10.66 18.34 6.73
N ARG A 22 -10.37 17.10 7.12
CA ARG A 22 -10.60 15.86 6.35
C ARG A 22 -9.82 15.78 5.04
N VAL A 23 -8.69 16.49 4.94
CA VAL A 23 -7.75 16.38 3.82
C VAL A 23 -6.51 15.64 4.31
N PHE A 24 -6.34 14.41 3.84
CA PHE A 24 -5.22 13.56 4.26
C PHE A 24 -4.11 13.58 3.21
N ILE A 25 -2.91 13.96 3.62
CA ILE A 25 -1.70 13.92 2.79
C ILE A 25 -0.75 12.86 3.33
N GLY A 26 -0.24 12.04 2.43
CA GLY A 26 0.71 10.97 2.73
C GLY A 26 1.37 10.47 1.44
N THR A 27 1.98 9.30 1.53
CA THR A 27 2.79 8.72 0.45
C THR A 27 2.28 7.34 0.04
N SER A 28 2.77 6.86 -1.10
CA SER A 28 2.44 5.54 -1.67
C SER A 28 3.00 4.35 -0.86
N SER A 29 3.94 4.61 0.04
CA SER A 29 4.60 3.67 0.95
C SER A 29 5.39 4.48 1.99
N TRP A 30 5.84 3.84 3.08
CA TRP A 30 6.66 4.46 4.12
C TRP A 30 8.10 3.93 4.18
N LYS A 31 8.41 2.79 3.55
CA LYS A 31 9.66 2.05 3.82
C LYS A 31 10.88 2.52 3.02
N TYR A 32 11.07 3.83 2.86
CA TYR A 32 12.19 4.40 2.08
C TYR A 32 13.35 4.83 2.98
N GLU A 33 14.49 4.13 2.87
CA GLU A 33 15.72 4.46 3.60
C GLU A 33 16.29 5.83 3.18
N GLY A 34 16.00 6.29 1.96
CA GLY A 34 16.42 7.61 1.47
C GLY A 34 15.85 8.79 2.26
N TRP A 35 14.91 8.56 3.18
CA TRP A 35 14.35 9.59 4.07
C TRP A 35 15.06 9.69 5.42
N PHE A 36 16.14 8.92 5.64
CA PHE A 36 16.99 9.11 6.82
C PHE A 36 17.61 10.50 6.86
N GLY A 37 17.61 11.10 8.06
CA GLY A 37 18.05 12.49 8.25
C GLY A 37 17.02 13.53 7.78
N GLN A 38 15.86 13.08 7.31
CA GLN A 38 14.70 13.92 6.98
C GLN A 38 13.52 13.48 7.84
N LEU A 39 12.78 12.46 7.39
CA LEU A 39 11.63 11.93 8.09
C LEU A 39 12.05 10.98 9.23
N TYR A 40 13.09 10.18 8.97
CA TYR A 40 13.53 9.11 9.85
C TYR A 40 14.81 9.43 10.59
N THR A 41 14.83 9.10 11.87
CA THR A 41 15.98 9.26 12.76
C THR A 41 16.79 7.97 12.78
N PRO A 42 18.01 7.92 12.20
CA PRO A 42 18.78 6.67 12.10
C PRO A 42 18.99 5.97 13.44
N ALA A 43 19.25 6.73 14.50
CA ALA A 43 19.48 6.23 15.85
C ALA A 43 18.33 5.38 16.40
N ARG A 44 17.07 5.60 15.96
CA ARG A 44 15.91 4.79 16.39
C ARG A 44 15.99 3.34 15.92
N TYR A 45 16.72 3.08 14.83
CA TYR A 45 16.80 1.77 14.21
C TYR A 45 18.18 1.13 14.37
N GLU A 46 19.11 1.83 15.02
CA GLU A 46 20.47 1.36 15.18
C GLU A 46 20.55 0.16 16.12
N TYR A 47 21.37 -0.82 15.74
CA TYR A 47 21.72 -1.98 16.53
C TYR A 47 23.16 -2.36 16.21
N ARG A 48 24.04 -2.30 17.23
CA ARG A 48 25.48 -2.60 17.10
C ARG A 48 26.18 -1.78 15.99
N GLY A 49 25.94 -0.47 15.94
CA GLY A 49 26.63 0.42 14.99
C GLY A 49 26.07 0.41 13.56
N LYS A 50 24.95 -0.28 13.31
CA LYS A 50 24.34 -0.42 11.99
C LYS A 50 22.84 -0.27 12.10
N VAL A 51 22.19 0.12 11.00
CA VAL A 51 20.71 0.11 10.89
C VAL A 51 20.29 -1.14 10.12
N PRO A 52 19.78 -2.19 10.78
CA PRO A 52 19.32 -3.38 10.06
C PRO A 52 18.04 -3.06 9.27
N LYS A 53 18.06 -3.35 7.97
CA LYS A 53 16.92 -3.12 7.07
C LYS A 53 15.61 -3.73 7.58
N THR A 54 15.65 -4.94 8.14
CA THR A 54 14.47 -5.62 8.69
C THR A 54 13.86 -4.87 9.86
N ARG A 55 14.69 -4.32 10.75
CA ARG A 55 14.25 -3.49 11.88
C ARG A 55 13.60 -2.20 11.37
N PHE A 56 14.26 -1.50 10.46
CA PHE A 56 13.71 -0.29 9.84
C PHE A 56 12.36 -0.56 9.16
N GLN A 57 12.26 -1.59 8.34
CA GLN A 57 11.01 -1.92 7.63
C GLN A 57 9.86 -2.36 8.54
N ARG A 58 10.17 -2.87 9.73
CA ARG A 58 9.18 -3.26 10.74
C ARG A 58 8.69 -2.04 11.51
N ASP A 59 9.60 -1.19 11.96
CA ASP A 59 9.31 -0.16 12.98
C ASP A 59 9.04 1.23 12.39
N SER A 60 9.41 1.50 11.13
CA SER A 60 9.34 2.86 10.54
C SER A 60 7.95 3.44 10.37
N LEU A 61 6.90 2.61 10.42
CA LEU A 61 5.53 3.13 10.32
C LEU A 61 5.19 4.03 11.52
N SER A 62 5.68 3.70 12.71
CA SER A 62 5.39 4.51 13.90
C SER A 62 6.00 5.92 13.78
N GLU A 63 7.26 6.04 13.34
CA GLU A 63 7.89 7.35 13.11
C GLU A 63 7.27 8.10 11.93
N TYR A 64 6.86 7.40 10.87
CA TYR A 64 6.13 7.99 9.75
C TYR A 64 4.81 8.64 10.21
N ALA A 65 4.07 7.94 11.08
CA ALA A 65 2.77 8.36 11.60
C ALA A 65 2.86 9.50 12.63
N GLU A 66 4.06 9.87 13.08
CA GLU A 66 4.28 11.09 13.86
C GLU A 66 4.12 12.36 13.01
N VAL A 67 4.29 12.25 11.68
CA VAL A 67 4.30 13.38 10.74
C VAL A 67 3.09 13.35 9.81
N PHE A 68 2.86 12.24 9.13
CA PHE A 68 1.75 12.10 8.19
C PHE A 68 0.54 11.42 8.84
N LYS A 69 -0.64 11.69 8.29
CA LYS A 69 -1.92 11.17 8.79
C LYS A 69 -2.52 10.08 7.93
N THR A 70 -1.84 9.71 6.84
CA THR A 70 -2.24 8.61 5.98
C THR A 70 -1.06 8.00 5.25
N VAL A 71 -1.20 6.76 4.82
CA VAL A 71 -0.29 6.10 3.89
C VAL A 71 -1.06 5.12 3.03
N ARG A 72 -0.58 4.90 1.80
CA ARG A 72 -1.02 3.76 1.00
C ARG A 72 -0.25 2.50 1.39
N VAL A 73 -0.97 1.40 1.56
CA VAL A 73 -0.44 0.07 1.82
C VAL A 73 -0.57 -0.78 0.56
N ASP A 74 0.58 -1.13 -0.04
CA ASP A 74 0.64 -1.96 -1.25
C ASP A 74 0.89 -3.44 -0.96
N ALA A 75 1.15 -3.83 0.29
CA ALA A 75 1.39 -5.24 0.61
C ALA A 75 0.18 -6.12 0.25
N ALA A 76 -1.04 -5.58 0.45
CA ALA A 76 -2.30 -6.21 0.08
C ALA A 76 -2.52 -6.29 -1.45
N TYR A 77 -1.60 -5.76 -2.27
CA TYR A 77 -1.62 -5.97 -3.71
C TYR A 77 -1.23 -7.41 -4.09
N TYR A 78 -0.32 -8.03 -3.35
CA TYR A 78 0.24 -9.35 -3.71
C TYR A 78 -0.52 -10.52 -3.10
N ASP A 79 -1.32 -10.27 -2.06
CA ASP A 79 -2.10 -11.29 -1.36
C ASP A 79 -3.26 -10.62 -0.60
N PHE A 80 -4.24 -11.40 -0.19
CA PHE A 80 -5.33 -10.91 0.66
C PHE A 80 -4.79 -10.50 2.05
N PRO A 81 -5.32 -9.41 2.63
CA PRO A 81 -4.85 -8.94 3.93
C PRO A 81 -5.23 -9.92 5.04
N ARG A 82 -4.24 -10.33 5.83
CA ARG A 82 -4.46 -11.13 7.05
C ARG A 82 -4.76 -10.22 8.23
N ARG A 83 -5.65 -10.67 9.13
CA ARG A 83 -6.08 -9.90 10.32
C ARG A 83 -4.90 -9.49 11.19
N GLU A 84 -3.94 -10.40 11.42
CA GLU A 84 -2.76 -10.11 12.25
C GLU A 84 -1.86 -9.03 11.63
N TYR A 85 -1.77 -9.02 10.29
CA TYR A 85 -1.02 -8.00 9.57
C TYR A 85 -1.70 -6.63 9.69
N LEU A 86 -3.02 -6.58 9.52
CA LEU A 86 -3.81 -5.35 9.66
C LEU A 86 -3.73 -4.80 11.08
N GLN A 87 -3.88 -5.66 12.09
CA GLN A 87 -3.76 -5.26 13.49
C GLN A 87 -2.36 -4.72 13.79
N GLY A 88 -1.31 -5.42 13.33
CA GLY A 88 0.07 -4.95 13.49
C GLY A 88 0.36 -3.60 12.82
N LEU A 89 -0.36 -3.22 11.76
CA LEU A 89 -0.31 -1.86 11.21
C LEU A 89 -1.05 -0.87 12.09
N ALA A 90 -2.27 -1.21 12.50
CA ALA A 90 -3.13 -0.36 13.32
C ALA A 90 -2.50 -0.02 14.68
N ASP A 91 -1.77 -0.95 15.29
CA ASP A 91 -1.09 -0.78 16.57
C ASP A 91 0.08 0.22 16.49
N GLN A 92 0.64 0.44 15.30
CA GLN A 92 1.79 1.33 15.11
C GLN A 92 1.41 2.78 14.88
N VAL A 93 0.13 3.09 14.68
CA VAL A 93 -0.32 4.42 14.26
C VAL A 93 -1.35 5.02 15.22
N PRO A 94 -1.40 6.35 15.37
CA PRO A 94 -2.43 7.03 16.16
C PRO A 94 -3.86 6.76 15.66
N ASP A 95 -4.86 7.02 16.50
CA ASP A 95 -6.27 6.77 16.18
C ASP A 95 -6.84 7.68 15.09
N ASP A 96 -6.22 8.83 14.85
CA ASP A 96 -6.57 9.75 13.77
C ASP A 96 -5.90 9.40 12.43
N PHE A 97 -5.07 8.36 12.39
CA PHE A 97 -4.41 7.90 11.17
C PHE A 97 -5.37 7.10 10.28
N ARG A 98 -5.23 7.24 8.96
CA ARG A 98 -6.05 6.53 7.98
C ARG A 98 -5.20 5.77 6.96
N PHE A 99 -5.45 4.49 6.77
CA PHE A 99 -4.81 3.69 5.73
C PHE A 99 -5.59 3.72 4.43
N GLY A 100 -4.89 3.87 3.32
CA GLY A 100 -5.40 3.51 2.00
C GLY A 100 -4.89 2.14 1.60
N PHE A 101 -5.75 1.16 1.36
CA PHE A 101 -5.31 -0.17 0.93
C PHE A 101 -5.47 -0.33 -0.58
N LYS A 102 -4.40 -0.76 -1.24
CA LYS A 102 -4.49 -1.22 -2.63
C LYS A 102 -5.08 -2.62 -2.64
N VAL A 103 -6.15 -2.81 -3.40
CA VAL A 103 -6.81 -4.10 -3.54
C VAL A 103 -5.92 -5.06 -4.32
N THR A 104 -5.95 -6.34 -3.94
CA THR A 104 -5.09 -7.39 -4.50
C THR A 104 -5.20 -7.54 -6.01
N ASP A 105 -4.09 -7.97 -6.62
CA ASP A 105 -3.99 -8.29 -8.03
C ASP A 105 -4.87 -9.48 -8.44
N ALA A 106 -5.25 -10.33 -7.48
CA ALA A 106 -6.25 -11.37 -7.64
C ALA A 106 -7.64 -10.83 -8.05
N LEU A 107 -7.97 -9.59 -7.69
CA LEU A 107 -9.25 -8.96 -8.03
C LEU A 107 -9.13 -7.87 -9.10
N THR A 108 -7.94 -7.29 -9.28
CA THR A 108 -7.72 -6.10 -10.12
C THR A 108 -7.04 -6.39 -11.46
N ILE A 109 -6.44 -7.56 -11.65
CA ILE A 109 -5.88 -7.97 -12.94
C ILE A 109 -6.95 -8.67 -13.77
N LYS A 110 -7.22 -8.18 -14.99
CA LYS A 110 -8.17 -8.80 -15.93
C LYS A 110 -7.60 -10.06 -16.61
N ARG A 111 -6.33 -10.01 -16.99
CA ARG A 111 -5.55 -11.12 -17.56
C ARG A 111 -4.17 -11.07 -16.97
N PHE A 112 -3.71 -12.18 -16.42
CA PHE A 112 -2.39 -12.24 -15.81
C PHE A 112 -1.31 -12.00 -16.87
N PRO A 113 -0.34 -11.10 -16.63
CA PRO A 113 0.78 -10.93 -17.53
C PRO A 113 1.65 -12.20 -17.53
N ASN A 114 2.41 -12.40 -18.61
CA ASN A 114 3.36 -13.50 -18.73
C ASN A 114 4.61 -13.22 -17.87
N LEU A 115 4.46 -13.37 -16.55
CA LEU A 115 5.52 -13.23 -15.56
C LEU A 115 5.55 -14.45 -14.65
N ASP A 116 6.74 -14.92 -14.29
CA ASP A 116 6.96 -16.14 -13.50
C ASP A 116 6.17 -16.18 -12.19
N ARG A 117 5.95 -15.02 -11.55
CA ARG A 117 5.23 -14.91 -10.28
C ARG A 117 3.78 -15.43 -10.33
N PHE A 118 3.18 -15.46 -11.52
CA PHE A 118 1.81 -15.96 -11.71
C PHE A 118 1.74 -17.46 -12.00
N GLY A 119 2.90 -18.11 -12.18
CA GLY A 119 3.02 -19.55 -12.40
C GLY A 119 2.04 -20.05 -13.47
N PRO A 120 1.22 -21.07 -13.19
CA PRO A 120 0.25 -21.60 -14.15
C PRO A 120 -0.75 -20.56 -14.68
N LYS A 121 -1.07 -19.52 -13.90
CA LYS A 121 -2.05 -18.49 -14.28
C LYS A 121 -1.49 -17.50 -15.31
N ALA A 122 -0.18 -17.46 -15.53
CA ALA A 122 0.46 -16.53 -16.45
C ALA A 122 -0.19 -16.59 -17.85
N GLY A 123 -0.54 -15.41 -18.39
CA GLY A 123 -1.21 -15.27 -19.69
C GLY A 123 -2.71 -15.58 -19.70
N GLN A 124 -3.25 -16.19 -18.64
CA GLN A 124 -4.65 -16.59 -18.56
C GLN A 124 -5.57 -15.44 -18.15
N ALA A 125 -6.84 -15.51 -18.58
CA ALA A 125 -7.87 -14.62 -18.06
C ALA A 125 -8.07 -14.90 -16.56
N ASN A 126 -8.22 -13.84 -15.78
CA ASN A 126 -8.48 -13.97 -14.36
C ASN A 126 -9.98 -14.17 -14.13
N GLN A 127 -10.36 -15.35 -13.62
CA GLN A 127 -11.76 -15.68 -13.32
C GLN A 127 -12.31 -14.86 -12.15
N ASP A 128 -11.44 -14.38 -11.27
CA ASP A 128 -11.80 -13.59 -10.09
C ASP A 128 -11.72 -12.07 -10.33
N PHE A 129 -11.51 -11.63 -11.58
CA PHE A 129 -11.48 -10.21 -11.91
C PHE A 129 -12.81 -9.53 -11.52
N LEU A 130 -12.74 -8.56 -10.60
CA LEU A 130 -13.90 -7.89 -10.01
C LEU A 130 -14.92 -8.83 -9.33
N ASN A 131 -14.48 -9.99 -8.82
CA ASN A 131 -15.32 -10.89 -8.03
C ASN A 131 -15.69 -10.22 -6.69
N ALA A 132 -16.96 -9.81 -6.57
CA ALA A 132 -17.47 -9.06 -5.43
C ALA A 132 -17.55 -9.91 -4.14
N ASP A 133 -17.93 -11.18 -4.25
CA ASP A 133 -18.05 -12.08 -3.08
C ASP A 133 -16.68 -12.38 -2.49
N LEU A 134 -15.69 -12.63 -3.35
CA LEU A 134 -14.31 -12.82 -2.92
C LEU A 134 -13.72 -11.54 -2.32
N PHE A 135 -14.04 -10.37 -2.88
CA PHE A 135 -13.65 -9.09 -2.27
C PHE A 135 -14.27 -8.91 -0.88
N ALA A 136 -15.56 -9.15 -0.73
CA ALA A 136 -16.28 -8.97 0.52
C ALA A 136 -15.70 -9.86 1.63
N THR A 137 -15.49 -11.14 1.34
CA THR A 137 -15.06 -12.15 2.32
C THR A 137 -13.56 -12.12 2.60
N ALA A 138 -12.72 -12.04 1.57
CA ALA A 138 -11.27 -12.19 1.73
C ALA A 138 -10.52 -10.86 1.89
N PHE A 139 -11.12 -9.72 1.50
CA PHE A 139 -10.47 -8.41 1.61
C PHE A 139 -11.18 -7.48 2.59
N LEU A 140 -12.49 -7.28 2.42
CA LEU A 140 -13.25 -6.30 3.20
C LEU A 140 -13.47 -6.76 4.64
N GLU A 141 -13.86 -8.01 4.85
CA GLU A 141 -14.13 -8.55 6.19
C GLU A 141 -12.92 -8.44 7.14
N PRO A 142 -11.67 -8.81 6.75
CA PRO A 142 -10.50 -8.55 7.60
C PRO A 142 -10.27 -7.06 7.92
N CYS A 143 -10.61 -6.15 7.01
CA CYS A 143 -10.47 -4.71 7.23
C CYS A 143 -11.44 -4.16 8.28
N GLU A 144 -12.54 -4.86 8.59
CA GLU A 144 -13.49 -4.44 9.62
C GLU A 144 -12.86 -4.42 11.03
N ASP A 145 -11.87 -5.29 11.29
CA ASP A 145 -11.15 -5.33 12.58
C ASP A 145 -10.44 -4.00 12.89
N ILE A 146 -10.08 -3.24 11.86
CA ILE A 146 -9.43 -1.94 11.97
C ILE A 146 -10.24 -0.82 11.31
N ARG A 147 -11.57 -1.01 11.15
CA ARG A 147 -12.47 -0.13 10.35
C ARG A 147 -12.25 1.35 10.58
N GLN A 148 -12.06 1.76 11.84
CA GLN A 148 -11.88 3.17 12.22
C GLN A 148 -10.62 3.81 11.61
N LYS A 149 -9.62 3.00 11.26
CA LYS A 149 -8.36 3.42 10.62
C LYS A 149 -8.36 3.15 9.12
N VAL A 150 -9.42 2.59 8.52
CA VAL A 150 -9.53 2.41 7.07
C VAL A 150 -10.07 3.69 6.44
N GLY A 151 -9.30 4.29 5.53
CA GLY A 151 -9.69 5.49 4.79
C GLY A 151 -10.30 5.17 3.44
N VAL A 152 -9.54 4.48 2.59
CA VAL A 152 -9.96 4.15 1.21
C VAL A 152 -9.49 2.75 0.79
N LEU A 153 -10.29 2.08 -0.02
CA LEU A 153 -9.94 0.84 -0.70
C LEU A 153 -9.81 1.14 -2.20
N MET A 154 -8.63 0.93 -2.76
CA MET A 154 -8.26 1.39 -4.10
C MET A 154 -8.15 0.22 -5.07
N PHE A 155 -9.03 0.19 -6.07
CA PHE A 155 -8.93 -0.69 -7.23
C PHE A 155 -8.12 0.02 -8.32
N GLU A 156 -6.88 -0.43 -8.53
CA GLU A 156 -6.01 0.10 -9.57
C GLU A 156 -5.91 -0.93 -10.71
N PHE A 157 -6.30 -0.54 -11.91
CA PHE A 157 -6.29 -1.41 -13.08
C PHE A 157 -5.11 -1.11 -13.99
N SER A 158 -4.48 -2.17 -14.50
CA SER A 158 -3.60 -2.02 -15.65
C SER A 158 -4.41 -1.63 -16.90
N ARG A 159 -3.73 -1.05 -17.90
CA ARG A 159 -4.38 -0.67 -19.15
C ARG A 159 -5.05 -1.89 -19.80
N PHE A 160 -6.34 -1.76 -20.11
CA PHE A 160 -7.04 -2.77 -20.88
C PHE A 160 -6.70 -2.60 -22.36
N TRP A 161 -6.11 -3.64 -22.93
CA TRP A 161 -5.91 -3.72 -24.37
C TRP A 161 -7.14 -4.35 -25.00
N PRO A 162 -7.67 -3.82 -26.13
CA PRO A 162 -8.63 -4.54 -26.94
C PRO A 162 -8.01 -5.89 -27.31
N THR A 163 -8.68 -6.99 -26.99
CA THR A 163 -8.29 -8.29 -27.50
C THR A 163 -8.38 -8.21 -29.03
N ALA A 164 -7.27 -8.41 -29.74
CA ALA A 164 -7.34 -8.69 -31.18
C ALA A 164 -8.30 -9.87 -31.34
N GLY A 165 -9.41 -9.64 -32.03
CA GLY A 165 -10.51 -10.58 -32.11
C GLY A 165 -10.04 -11.94 -32.62
N ALA A 166 -10.70 -12.99 -32.13
CA ALA A 166 -10.70 -14.30 -32.75
C ALA A 166 -11.12 -14.16 -34.22
N SER A 167 -10.14 -14.06 -35.12
CA SER A 167 -10.27 -14.23 -36.57
C SER A 167 -8.88 -14.46 -37.17
N ALA A 168 -8.33 -15.63 -36.90
CA ALA A 168 -7.43 -16.30 -37.83
C ALA A 168 -7.89 -17.75 -37.91
N ILE A 169 -9.10 -17.92 -38.47
CA ILE A 169 -9.53 -19.20 -39.02
C ILE A 169 -8.64 -19.44 -40.24
N GLN A 170 -8.09 -20.65 -40.30
CA GLN A 170 -7.44 -21.28 -41.45
C GLN A 170 -8.14 -21.03 -42.81
N SER A 171 -7.38 -21.24 -43.89
CA SER A 171 -7.70 -21.22 -45.34
C SER A 171 -7.40 -19.87 -46.03
N CYS A 172 -6.53 -19.76 -47.05
CA CYS A 172 -5.87 -20.74 -47.94
C CYS A 172 -4.35 -20.53 -48.00
#